data_AF-A0A938QLQ1-F1
#
_entry.id   AF-A0A938QLQ1-F1
#
_cell.length_a   1.000
_cell.length_b   1.000
_cell.length_c   1.000
_cell.angle_alpha   90.00
_cell.angle_beta   90.00
_cell.angle_gamma   90.00
#
_symmetry.space_group_name_H-M   'P 1'
#
loop_
_entity.id
_entity.type
_entity.pdbx_description
1 polymer ?
#
loop_
_entity_poly.entity_id
_entity_poly.type
_entity_poly.pdbx_seq_one_letter_code
_entity_poly.pdbx_strand_id
1 'polypeptide(L)'
;MATLSLFTATTAQATTGPRLGVLVVFDQLPAWELEAAAPFVGDGGFGGLDGADLDLWFDHTGTETDPGYATLATGAWPTVHGIATNPWGRAARSNTPSMTSPARCSRPPPLTWVPARATAVARRGCRCRRWPTP
;
A
#
# COMPACT_ATOMS: atom_id res chain seq x y z
N MET A 1 -60.71 -16.69 16.08
CA MET A 1 -59.90 -15.54 15.64
C MET A 1 -58.63 -16.08 15.02
N ALA A 2 -58.49 -16.02 13.70
CA ALA A 2 -57.32 -16.53 12.98
C ALA A 2 -56.40 -15.35 12.67
N THR A 3 -55.23 -15.34 13.30
CA THR A 3 -54.19 -14.32 13.08
C THR A 3 -53.28 -14.77 11.93
N LEU A 4 -53.28 -13.98 10.86
CA LEU A 4 -52.41 -14.15 9.70
C LEU A 4 -51.09 -13.43 9.96
N SER A 5 -49.97 -14.15 9.99
CA SER A 5 -48.64 -13.57 10.15
C SER A 5 -47.97 -13.42 8.78
N LEU A 6 -47.59 -12.20 8.40
CA LEU A 6 -46.74 -11.94 7.24
C LEU A 6 -45.28 -12.22 7.59
N PHE A 7 -44.62 -13.07 6.81
CA PHE A 7 -43.17 -13.20 6.80
C PHE A 7 -42.59 -12.24 5.76
N THR A 8 -41.88 -11.20 6.20
CA THR A 8 -41.03 -10.38 5.34
C THR A 8 -39.73 -11.13 5.05
N ALA A 9 -39.55 -11.58 3.81
CA ALA A 9 -38.28 -12.11 3.34
C ALA A 9 -37.31 -10.95 3.08
N THR A 10 -36.23 -10.86 3.85
CA THR A 10 -35.08 -10.02 3.52
C THR A 10 -34.35 -10.66 2.34
N THR A 11 -34.41 -10.04 1.17
CA THR A 11 -33.52 -10.36 0.06
C THR A 11 -32.13 -9.80 0.39
N ALA A 12 -31.13 -10.66 0.48
CA ALA A 12 -29.74 -10.22 0.58
C ALA A 12 -29.36 -9.49 -0.72
N GLN A 13 -29.12 -8.18 -0.61
CA GLN A 13 -28.67 -7.36 -1.73
C GLN A 13 -27.30 -7.88 -2.18
N ALA A 14 -27.20 -8.41 -3.41
CA ALA A 14 -25.93 -8.81 -3.98
C ALA A 14 -25.00 -7.59 -4.05
N THR A 15 -23.79 -7.72 -3.52
CA THR A 15 -22.78 -6.65 -3.56
C THR A 15 -22.43 -6.37 -5.02
N THR A 16 -22.87 -5.23 -5.54
CA THR A 16 -22.69 -4.82 -6.94
C THR A 16 -21.29 -4.24 -7.23
N GLY A 17 -20.34 -4.45 -6.31
CA GLY A 17 -18.99 -3.89 -6.39
C GLY A 17 -18.03 -4.71 -7.25
N PRO A 18 -16.88 -4.12 -7.63
CA PRO A 18 -15.83 -4.84 -8.33
C PRO A 18 -15.34 -6.02 -7.50
N ARG A 19 -15.16 -7.18 -8.14
CA ARG A 19 -14.71 -8.41 -7.47
C ARG A 19 -13.19 -8.45 -7.26
N LEU A 20 -12.45 -7.58 -7.96
CA LEU A 20 -11.01 -7.48 -7.93
C LEU A 20 -10.61 -6.00 -8.03
N GLY A 21 -9.79 -5.54 -7.09
CA GLY A 21 -9.06 -4.28 -7.21
C GLY A 21 -7.60 -4.58 -7.49
N VAL A 22 -7.02 -3.87 -8.47
CA VAL A 22 -5.60 -3.95 -8.80
C VAL A 22 -4.99 -2.55 -8.67
N LEU A 23 -3.95 -2.43 -7.85
CA LEU A 23 -3.14 -1.21 -7.76
C LEU A 23 -1.85 -1.44 -8.55
N VAL A 24 -1.68 -0.70 -9.64
CA VAL A 24 -0.46 -0.70 -10.45
C VAL A 24 0.23 0.64 -10.25
N VAL A 25 1.51 0.60 -9.88
CA VAL A 25 2.32 1.81 -9.68
C VAL A 25 3.55 1.71 -10.58
N PHE A 26 3.75 2.73 -11.39
CA PHE A 26 4.94 2.87 -12.22
C PHE A 26 5.93 3.77 -11.48
N ASP A 27 7.09 3.22 -11.10
CA ASP A 27 8.12 3.99 -10.40
C ASP A 27 8.78 4.99 -11.36
N GLN A 28 9.08 6.19 -10.86
CA GLN A 28 9.71 7.27 -11.61
C GLN A 28 8.98 7.70 -12.91
N LEU A 29 7.66 7.49 -13.02
CA LEU A 29 6.86 7.96 -14.16
C LEU A 29 6.07 9.22 -13.79
N PRO A 30 6.58 10.43 -14.10
CA PRO A 30 5.85 11.66 -13.83
C PRO A 30 4.73 11.90 -14.87
N ALA A 31 3.74 12.70 -14.50
CA ALA A 31 2.56 12.97 -15.35
C ALA A 31 2.93 13.51 -16.75
N TRP A 32 3.87 14.44 -16.83
CA TRP A 32 4.27 15.08 -18.09
C TRP A 32 4.92 14.11 -19.10
N GLU A 33 5.56 13.03 -18.65
CA GLU A 33 6.07 11.99 -19.56
C GLU A 33 4.93 11.19 -20.18
N LEU A 34 3.90 10.90 -19.39
CA LEU A 34 2.72 10.19 -19.89
C LEU A 34 1.92 11.06 -20.87
N GLU A 35 1.76 12.36 -20.57
CA GLU A 35 1.15 13.34 -21.47
C GLU A 35 1.91 13.46 -22.79
N ALA A 36 3.24 13.52 -22.74
CA ALA A 36 4.07 13.56 -23.94
C ALA A 36 3.99 12.26 -24.76
N ALA A 37 3.76 11.13 -24.10
CA ALA A 37 3.60 9.82 -24.73
C ALA A 37 2.18 9.57 -25.27
N ALA A 38 1.19 10.39 -24.91
CA ALA A 38 -0.22 10.21 -25.27
C ALA A 38 -0.48 9.98 -26.78
N PRO A 39 0.21 10.66 -27.72
CA PRO A 39 0.01 10.41 -29.16
C PRO A 39 0.50 9.04 -29.65
N PHE A 40 1.29 8.32 -28.84
CA PHE A 40 1.95 7.06 -29.20
C PHE A 40 1.33 5.84 -28.50
N VAL A 41 0.39 6.04 -27.58
CA VAL A 41 -0.34 4.94 -26.92
C VAL A 41 -1.61 4.62 -27.71
N GLY A 42 -1.89 3.34 -27.91
CA GLY A 42 -3.16 2.88 -28.49
C GLY A 42 -4.25 2.74 -27.43
N ASP A 43 -5.41 2.23 -27.83
CA ASP A 43 -6.62 2.09 -26.98
C ASP A 43 -6.48 1.12 -25.79
N GLY A 44 -5.32 0.48 -25.61
CA GLY A 44 -5.02 -0.45 -24.52
C GLY A 44 -3.97 0.09 -23.56
N GLY A 45 -3.78 -0.60 -22.42
CA GLY A 45 -2.81 -0.16 -21.41
C GLY A 45 -3.17 1.23 -20.87
N PHE A 46 -2.27 2.20 -21.03
CA PHE A 46 -2.51 3.58 -20.60
C PHE A 46 -3.65 4.28 -21.35
N GLY A 47 -3.79 4.07 -22.67
CA GLY A 47 -4.91 4.66 -23.44
C GLY A 47 -6.26 4.01 -23.12
N GLY A 48 -6.28 2.86 -22.45
CA GLY A 48 -7.50 2.25 -21.93
C GLY A 48 -7.98 2.83 -20.61
N LEU A 49 -7.25 3.81 -20.03
CA LEU A 49 -7.56 4.46 -18.75
C LEU A 49 -8.24 5.83 -18.92
N ASP A 50 -8.67 6.18 -20.13
CA ASP A 50 -9.30 7.46 -20.44
C ASP A 50 -10.46 7.79 -19.49
N GLY A 51 -10.42 9.00 -18.91
CA GLY A 51 -11.41 9.49 -17.93
C GLY A 51 -11.18 9.07 -16.48
N ALA A 52 -10.07 8.38 -16.19
CA ALA A 52 -9.61 8.10 -14.83
C ALA A 52 -8.36 8.93 -14.44
N ASP A 53 -8.07 10.00 -15.18
CA ASP A 53 -6.97 10.92 -14.89
C ASP A 53 -7.34 11.86 -13.75
N LEU A 54 -6.43 11.98 -12.79
CA LEU A 54 -6.57 12.89 -11.65
C LEU A 54 -5.26 13.66 -11.49
N ASP A 55 -5.37 14.99 -11.36
CA ASP A 55 -4.25 15.84 -10.99
C ASP A 55 -3.92 15.64 -9.51
N LEU A 56 -2.96 14.75 -9.25
CA LEU A 56 -2.56 14.33 -7.90
C LEU A 56 -1.11 14.67 -7.63
N TRP A 57 -0.87 15.11 -6.40
CA TRP A 57 0.45 15.48 -5.91
C TRP A 57 0.79 14.70 -4.64
N PHE A 58 2.05 14.28 -4.52
CA PHE A 58 2.55 13.76 -3.26
C PHE A 58 2.72 14.91 -2.27
N ASP A 59 1.79 15.03 -1.32
CA ASP A 59 1.81 16.05 -0.27
C ASP A 59 2.71 15.64 0.92
N HIS A 60 3.92 15.21 0.60
CA HIS A 60 4.99 14.94 1.56
C HIS A 60 6.34 15.22 0.91
N THR A 61 7.33 15.57 1.74
CA THR A 61 8.64 16.03 1.25
C THR A 61 9.51 14.92 0.67
N GLY A 62 9.29 13.67 1.08
CA GLY A 62 10.10 12.52 0.66
C GLY A 62 9.51 11.83 -0.56
N THR A 63 9.72 12.37 -1.76
CA THR A 63 9.31 11.75 -3.05
C THR A 63 10.24 10.59 -3.42
N GLU A 64 10.44 9.70 -2.47
CA GLU A 64 11.22 8.48 -2.61
C GLU A 64 10.28 7.29 -2.75
N THR A 65 10.82 6.16 -3.23
CA THR A 65 10.06 4.94 -3.51
C THR A 65 9.32 4.38 -2.28
N ASP A 66 10.00 4.20 -1.13
CA ASP A 66 9.40 3.55 0.05
C ASP A 66 8.26 4.41 0.66
N PRO A 67 8.42 5.72 0.90
CA PRO A 67 7.33 6.58 1.39
C PRO A 67 6.14 6.64 0.41
N GLY A 68 6.40 6.71 -0.89
CA GLY A 68 5.37 6.77 -1.93
C GLY A 68 4.49 5.52 -1.94
N TYR A 69 5.09 4.33 -1.95
CA TYR A 69 4.33 3.07 -1.89
C TYR A 69 3.54 2.90 -0.59
N ALA A 70 4.14 3.27 0.54
CA ALA A 70 3.45 3.19 1.82
C ALA A 70 2.23 4.12 1.87
N THR A 71 2.35 5.33 1.33
CA THR A 71 1.25 6.30 1.24
C THR A 71 0.12 5.76 0.35
N LEU A 72 0.45 5.27 -0.85
CA LEU A 72 -0.54 4.72 -1.79
C LEU A 72 -1.26 3.47 -1.25
N ALA A 73 -0.53 2.58 -0.56
CA ALA A 73 -1.09 1.34 -0.05
C ALA A 73 -1.93 1.51 1.23
N THR A 74 -1.63 2.53 2.05
CA THR A 74 -2.28 2.73 3.36
C THR A 74 -3.29 3.88 3.36
N GLY A 75 -3.18 4.82 2.42
CA GLY A 75 -3.93 6.08 2.44
C GLY A 75 -3.53 7.02 3.59
N ALA A 76 -2.41 6.75 4.26
CA ALA A 76 -1.92 7.54 5.39
C ALA A 76 -0.60 8.25 5.05
N TRP A 77 -0.28 9.33 5.75
CA TRP A 77 0.95 10.08 5.54
C TRP A 77 2.18 9.41 6.19
N PRO A 78 3.41 9.77 5.76
CA PRO A 78 4.65 9.28 6.38
C PRO A 78 4.73 9.47 7.89
N THR A 79 4.11 10.53 8.43
CA THR A 79 4.03 10.78 9.88
C THR A 79 3.15 9.77 10.62
N VAL A 80 2.26 9.07 9.91
CA VAL A 80 1.33 8.07 10.46
C VAL A 80 1.87 6.66 10.27
N HIS A 81 2.28 6.27 9.07
CA HIS A 81 2.79 4.91 8.81
C HIS A 81 4.28 4.72 9.15
N GLY A 82 5.03 5.81 9.38
CA GLY A 82 6.40 5.78 9.89
C GLY A 82 7.49 5.44 8.86
N ILE A 83 7.16 5.38 7.57
CA ILE A 83 8.12 5.15 6.47
C ILE A 83 8.41 6.52 5.84
N ALA A 84 9.44 7.20 6.34
CA ALA A 84 9.72 8.59 5.99
C ALA A 84 10.74 8.78 4.85
N THR A 85 11.58 7.79 4.58
CA THR A 85 12.66 7.84 3.59
C THR A 85 13.12 6.42 3.26
N ASN A 86 13.78 6.24 2.13
CA ASN A 86 14.52 5.04 1.79
C ASN A 86 15.75 4.91 2.70
N PRO A 87 16.26 3.70 2.94
CA PRO A 87 17.45 3.53 3.76
C PRO A 87 18.69 4.10 3.06
N TRP A 88 19.38 5.03 3.73
CA TRP A 88 20.66 5.58 3.27
C TRP A 88 21.81 5.36 4.26
N GLY A 89 23.05 5.26 3.75
CA GLY A 89 24.27 5.25 4.57
C GLY A 89 24.39 4.06 5.55
N ARG A 90 24.81 4.30 6.79
CA ARG A 90 24.91 3.24 7.83
C ARG A 90 23.56 2.61 8.15
N ALA A 91 22.45 3.31 7.92
CA ALA A 91 21.10 2.78 8.10
C ALA A 91 20.78 1.66 7.11
N ALA A 92 21.29 1.71 5.87
CA ALA A 92 21.16 0.60 4.92
C ALA A 92 22.00 -0.64 5.30
N ARG A 93 23.04 -0.44 6.13
CA ARG A 93 23.92 -1.51 6.63
C ARG A 93 23.47 -2.09 7.98
N SER A 94 22.84 -1.28 8.82
CA SER A 94 22.06 -1.76 9.94
C SER A 94 20.76 -2.37 9.43
N ASN A 95 20.14 -3.22 10.22
CA ASN A 95 18.94 -3.96 9.87
C ASN A 95 17.68 -3.04 9.80
N THR A 96 17.81 -1.87 9.18
CA THR A 96 16.74 -0.89 9.01
C THR A 96 15.78 -1.46 7.98
N PRO A 97 14.49 -1.62 8.34
CA PRO A 97 13.51 -2.11 7.39
C PRO A 97 13.40 -1.12 6.23
N SER A 98 13.58 -1.59 5.01
CA SER A 98 13.13 -0.92 3.80
C SER A 98 12.21 -1.84 3.02
N MET A 99 11.37 -1.29 2.16
CA MET A 99 10.47 -2.14 1.35
C MET A 99 11.28 -2.96 0.33
N THR A 100 12.35 -2.39 -0.23
CA THR A 100 13.19 -3.03 -1.26
C THR A 100 14.26 -3.97 -0.67
N SER A 101 14.58 -3.85 0.61
CA SER A 101 15.50 -4.72 1.34
C SER A 101 14.99 -4.88 2.77
N PRO A 102 14.00 -5.77 3.00
CA PRO A 102 13.57 -6.10 4.35
C PRO A 102 14.74 -6.83 5.00
N ALA A 103 15.58 -6.09 5.72
CA ALA A 103 16.85 -6.58 6.22
C ALA A 103 16.66 -7.89 7.01
N ARG A 104 16.90 -9.03 6.35
CA ARG A 104 16.82 -10.41 6.88
C ARG A 104 15.78 -10.59 7.99
N CYS A 105 14.59 -10.03 7.83
CA CYS A 105 13.48 -10.26 8.76
C CYS A 105 12.69 -11.43 8.19
N SER A 106 13.18 -12.64 8.43
CA SER A 106 12.36 -13.83 8.31
C SER A 106 11.25 -13.71 9.35
N ARG A 107 10.04 -13.40 8.84
CA ARG A 107 8.74 -13.29 9.52
C ARG A 107 8.35 -11.84 9.88
N PRO A 108 7.41 -11.22 9.12
CA PRO A 108 6.76 -10.01 9.61
C PRO A 108 6.07 -10.32 10.95
N PRO A 109 6.07 -9.39 11.92
CA PRO A 109 5.23 -9.55 13.10
C PRO A 109 3.79 -9.77 12.64
N PRO A 110 3.00 -10.60 13.34
CA PRO A 110 1.59 -10.76 12.99
C PRO A 110 0.96 -9.37 12.95
N LEU A 111 0.24 -9.08 11.86
CA LEU A 111 -0.53 -7.85 11.70
C LEU A 111 -1.67 -7.87 12.73
N THR A 112 -1.35 -7.58 13.99
CA THR A 112 -2.38 -7.22 14.97
C THR A 112 -2.74 -5.78 14.67
N TRP A 113 -3.96 -5.57 14.22
CA TRP A 113 -4.57 -4.25 14.06
C TRP A 113 -4.41 -3.50 15.39
N VAL A 114 -3.53 -2.50 15.45
CA VAL A 114 -3.37 -1.64 16.63
C VAL A 114 -4.24 -0.40 16.36
N PRO A 115 -5.38 -0.22 17.04
CA PRO A 115 -6.12 1.03 16.94
C PRO A 115 -5.20 2.18 17.40
N ALA A 116 -5.38 3.36 16.81
CA ALA A 116 -4.52 4.56 16.87
C ALA A 116 -4.19 5.13 18.28
N ARG A 117 -4.47 4.41 19.36
CA ARG A 117 -4.17 4.75 20.75
C ARG A 117 -3.55 3.56 21.49
N ALA A 118 -2.30 3.21 21.19
CA ALA A 118 -1.52 2.37 22.08
C ALA A 118 -0.02 2.67 21.95
N THR A 119 0.44 3.57 22.82
CA THR A 119 1.85 3.85 23.08
C THR A 119 2.46 2.68 23.83
N ALA A 120 3.30 1.87 23.17
CA ALA A 120 4.48 1.17 23.71
C ALA A 120 4.82 -0.07 22.86
N VAL A 121 5.79 0.05 21.95
CA VAL A 121 6.41 -1.11 21.31
C VAL A 121 7.40 -1.74 22.28
N ALA A 122 7.03 -2.88 22.86
CA ALA A 122 7.92 -3.71 23.66
C ALA A 122 9.07 -4.26 22.79
N ARG A 123 10.29 -3.82 23.10
CA ARG A 123 11.54 -4.33 22.49
C ARG A 123 11.82 -5.75 23.00
N ARG A 124 11.37 -6.79 22.29
CA ARG A 124 11.95 -8.15 22.45
C ARG A 124 12.83 -8.43 21.24
N GLY A 125 14.13 -8.54 21.50
CA GLY A 125 15.16 -8.76 20.49
C GLY A 125 15.03 -10.14 19.82
N CYS A 126 14.96 -10.15 18.50
CA CYS A 126 15.03 -11.36 17.68
C CYS A 126 16.50 -11.81 17.53
N ARG A 127 16.83 -13.05 17.91
CA ARG A 127 18.11 -13.69 17.57
C ARG A 127 18.00 -14.37 16.21
N CYS A 128 18.80 -13.95 15.24
CA CYS A 128 18.90 -14.60 13.94
C CYS A 128 19.88 -15.78 14.00
N ARG A 129 19.44 -17.00 13.62
CA ARG A 129 20.38 -18.09 13.26
C ARG A 129 20.88 -17.84 11.84
N ARG A 130 22.20 -17.89 11.67
CA ARG A 130 22.91 -17.76 10.39
C ARG A 130 22.79 -19.10 9.64
N TRP A 131 22.23 -19.09 8.44
CA TRP A 131 22.32 -20.24 7.53
C TRP A 131 23.65 -20.20 6.76
N PRO A 132 24.28 -21.35 6.47
CA PRO A 132 25.47 -21.38 5.63
C PRO A 132 25.09 -21.15 4.17
N THR A 133 25.87 -20.34 3.47
CA THR A 133 25.78 -20.15 2.02
C THR A 133 26.55 -21.28 1.30
N PRO A 134 26.19 -21.61 0.04
CA PRO A 134 26.90 -22.59 -0.78
C PRO A 134 28.33 -22.15 -1.12
#